data_AF-A0A1B0ABC7-F1
#
_entry.id   AF-A0A1B0ABC7-F1
#
_cell.length_a   1.000
_cell.length_b   1.000
_cell.length_c   1.000
_cell.angle_alpha   90.00
_cell.angle_beta   90.00
_cell.angle_gamma   90.00
#
_symmetry.space_group_name_H-M   'P 1'
#
loop_
_entity.id
_entity.type
_entity.pdbx_description
1 polymer ?
#
loop_
_entity_poly.entity_id
_entity_poly.type
_entity_poly.pdbx_seq_one_letter_code
_entity_poly.pdbx_strand_id
1 'polypeptide(L)'
;MKILEALNYKLSRPLPIHFFERFSKAADADFTHRAMPKYFVELSIIEGMSAHHKPSEVAAAPAYLSSNILRRENNALATGFIDESWTFTLQWYTKYQIEHVKPIARGIAVIARNAPIAALKPVYNNYKSPENFSVSMLTQNHETFIGSLIEMEMNHDRRSEGVILAAKKAEEAINHPKEFLNSLDLHKHVSCCSYKFTANTLRYKKFDHSVFQLRLIVTS
;
A
#
# COMPACT_ATOMS: atom_id res chain seq x y z
N MET A 1 27.33 -18.29 -25.34
CA MET A 1 27.46 -17.25 -24.29
C MET A 1 26.05 -17.03 -23.71
N LYS A 2 25.63 -17.91 -22.78
CA LYS A 2 24.20 -18.24 -22.58
C LYS A 2 23.32 -17.11 -22.01
N ILE A 3 23.89 -16.17 -21.25
CA ILE A 3 23.13 -15.11 -20.59
C ILE A 3 22.64 -14.04 -21.60
N LEU A 4 23.51 -13.60 -22.51
CA LEU A 4 23.14 -12.56 -23.48
C LEU A 4 22.17 -13.09 -24.54
N GLU A 5 22.32 -14.36 -24.92
CA GLU A 5 21.38 -15.08 -25.78
C GLU A 5 19.99 -15.15 -25.12
N ALA A 6 19.92 -15.53 -23.84
CA ALA A 6 18.65 -15.57 -23.09
C ALA A 6 17.96 -14.20 -22.98
N LEU A 7 18.73 -13.11 -22.93
CA LEU A 7 18.21 -11.74 -22.88
C LEU A 7 17.96 -11.12 -24.26
N ASN A 8 18.20 -11.84 -25.36
CA ASN A 8 18.16 -11.32 -26.73
C ASN A 8 18.97 -10.02 -26.90
N TYR A 9 20.11 -9.91 -26.19
CA TYR A 9 20.95 -8.71 -26.17
C TYR A 9 20.24 -7.42 -25.70
N LYS A 10 19.06 -7.52 -25.06
CA LYS A 10 18.30 -6.38 -24.51
C LYS A 10 18.73 -6.09 -23.07
N LEU A 11 19.83 -5.34 -22.92
CA LEU A 11 20.39 -4.96 -21.61
C LEU A 11 19.86 -3.62 -21.07
N SER A 12 19.15 -2.84 -21.88
CA SER A 12 18.81 -1.44 -21.61
C SER A 12 17.54 -1.22 -20.77
N ARG A 13 17.37 -1.91 -19.64
CA ARG A 13 16.24 -1.67 -18.73
C ARG A 13 16.53 -0.49 -17.79
N PRO A 14 15.58 0.44 -17.57
CA PRO A 14 15.79 1.56 -16.68
C PRO A 14 15.81 1.10 -15.21
N LEU A 15 16.82 1.53 -14.46
CA LEU A 15 16.91 1.28 -13.03
C LEU A 15 15.95 2.18 -12.25
N PRO A 16 15.44 1.75 -11.08
CA PRO A 16 14.59 2.57 -10.21
C PRO A 16 15.21 3.94 -9.87
N ILE A 17 16.53 3.99 -9.71
CA ILE A 17 17.26 5.22 -9.38
C ILE A 17 17.05 6.35 -10.40
N HIS A 18 16.96 6.04 -11.69
CA HIS A 18 16.77 7.05 -12.74
C HIS A 18 15.38 7.71 -12.67
N PHE A 19 14.35 6.93 -12.32
CA PHE A 19 13.02 7.48 -12.06
C PHE A 19 13.04 8.38 -10.82
N PHE A 20 13.72 7.93 -9.77
CA PHE A 20 13.83 8.70 -8.54
C PHE A 20 14.53 10.05 -8.74
N GLU A 21 15.62 10.12 -9.51
CA GLU A 21 16.30 11.39 -9.81
C GLU A 21 15.38 12.40 -10.49
N ARG A 22 14.47 11.93 -11.36
CA ARG A 22 13.43 12.78 -11.96
C ARG A 22 12.41 13.26 -10.93
N PHE A 23 11.98 12.39 -10.03
CA PHE A 23 11.00 12.71 -9.00
C PHE A 23 11.57 13.70 -7.98
N SER A 24 12.82 13.51 -7.56
CA SER A 24 13.54 14.40 -6.65
C SER A 24 13.69 15.81 -7.22
N LYS A 25 13.99 15.94 -8.53
CA LYS A 25 14.04 17.25 -9.19
C LYS A 25 12.67 17.93 -9.23
N ALA A 26 11.61 17.16 -9.47
CA ALA A 26 10.25 17.67 -9.48
C ALA A 26 9.74 18.10 -8.09
N ALA A 27 10.28 17.51 -7.03
CA ALA A 27 9.92 17.79 -5.64
C ALA A 27 10.83 18.81 -4.95
N ASP A 28 11.84 19.33 -5.64
CA ASP A 28 12.90 20.21 -5.07
C ASP A 28 13.47 19.68 -3.75
N ALA A 29 13.87 18.41 -3.78
CA ALA A 29 14.22 17.65 -2.58
C ALA A 29 15.61 17.98 -2.01
N ASP A 30 15.64 18.25 -0.69
CA ASP A 30 16.87 18.39 0.10
C ASP A 30 17.77 17.15 0.05
N PHE A 31 19.02 17.28 0.51
CA PHE A 31 19.99 16.18 0.48
C PHE A 31 19.52 14.94 1.24
N THR A 32 18.95 15.10 2.45
CA THR A 32 18.38 13.99 3.24
C THR A 32 17.17 13.37 2.54
N HIS A 33 16.33 14.21 1.94
CA HIS A 33 15.16 13.81 1.14
C HIS A 33 15.56 13.05 -0.15
N ARG A 34 16.79 13.24 -0.63
CA ARG A 34 17.40 12.49 -1.74
C ARG A 34 18.08 11.20 -1.30
N ALA A 35 18.69 11.17 -0.12
CA ALA A 35 19.43 10.01 0.38
C ALA A 35 18.50 8.90 0.90
N MET A 36 17.46 9.26 1.64
CA MET A 36 16.58 8.29 2.30
C MET A 36 15.81 7.38 1.32
N PRO A 37 15.25 7.87 0.20
CA PRO A 37 14.65 6.99 -0.80
C PRO A 37 15.63 6.03 -1.46
N LYS A 38 16.89 6.43 -1.67
CA LYS A 38 17.92 5.55 -2.26
C LYS A 38 18.18 4.35 -1.36
N TYR A 39 18.31 4.60 -0.06
CA TYR A 39 18.39 3.56 0.96
C TYR A 39 17.23 2.56 0.87
N PHE A 40 15.99 3.05 0.80
CA PHE A 40 14.81 2.19 0.67
C PHE A 40 14.75 1.41 -0.64
N VAL A 41 15.13 2.03 -1.77
CA VAL A 41 15.23 1.34 -3.07
C VAL A 41 16.23 0.18 -2.97
N GLU A 42 17.42 0.42 -2.42
CA GLU A 42 18.44 -0.63 -2.25
C GLU A 42 17.97 -1.76 -1.34
N LEU A 43 17.30 -1.44 -0.22
CA LEU A 43 16.69 -2.45 0.64
C LEU A 43 15.63 -3.29 -0.10
N SER A 44 14.78 -2.67 -0.91
CA SER A 44 13.73 -3.37 -1.67
C SER A 44 14.29 -4.33 -2.73
N ILE A 45 15.51 -4.06 -3.21
CA ILE A 45 16.22 -4.93 -4.16
C ILE A 45 16.77 -6.15 -3.43
N ILE A 46 17.34 -5.96 -2.24
CA ILE A 46 17.90 -7.04 -1.42
C ILE A 46 16.83 -8.02 -0.97
N GLU A 47 15.66 -7.53 -0.51
CA GLU A 47 14.54 -8.36 -0.05
C GLU A 47 13.68 -8.92 -1.21
N GLY A 48 14.03 -8.64 -2.47
CA GLY A 48 13.33 -9.20 -3.64
C GLY A 48 11.95 -8.60 -3.95
N MET A 49 11.44 -7.67 -3.14
CA MET A 49 10.17 -6.98 -3.38
C MET A 49 10.16 -6.24 -4.74
N SER A 50 11.31 -5.73 -5.16
CA SER A 50 11.46 -5.02 -6.45
C SER A 50 11.18 -5.88 -7.69
N ALA A 51 11.19 -7.22 -7.58
CA ALA A 51 10.95 -8.11 -8.71
C ALA A 51 9.48 -8.12 -9.18
N HIS A 52 8.54 -7.86 -8.25
CA HIS A 52 7.09 -7.89 -8.53
C HIS A 52 6.54 -6.53 -8.99
N HIS A 53 7.28 -5.45 -8.76
CA HIS A 53 6.85 -4.09 -9.04
C HIS A 53 7.65 -3.47 -10.19
N LYS A 54 7.08 -2.47 -10.86
CA LYS A 54 7.81 -1.73 -11.89
C LYS A 54 8.89 -0.86 -11.23
N PRO A 55 10.03 -0.64 -11.89
CA PRO A 55 11.10 0.21 -11.33
C PRO A 55 10.63 1.64 -11.03
N SER A 56 9.63 2.16 -11.75
CA SER A 56 9.04 3.47 -11.46
C SER A 56 8.17 3.48 -10.19
N GLU A 57 7.51 2.37 -9.87
CA GLU A 57 6.72 2.22 -8.63
C GLU A 57 7.65 2.08 -7.43
N VAL A 58 8.68 1.26 -7.57
CA VAL A 58 9.76 1.07 -6.59
C VAL A 58 10.54 2.37 -6.35
N ALA A 59 10.50 3.33 -7.26
CA ALA A 59 11.07 4.67 -7.05
C ALA A 59 10.09 5.66 -6.39
N ALA A 60 8.80 5.59 -6.77
CA ALA A 60 7.77 6.50 -6.26
C ALA A 60 7.41 6.23 -4.79
N ALA A 61 7.29 4.95 -4.41
CA ALA A 61 6.91 4.56 -3.05
C ALA A 61 7.93 4.96 -1.97
N PRO A 62 9.23 4.73 -2.15
CA PRO A 62 10.26 5.27 -1.26
C PRO A 62 10.26 6.79 -1.12
N ALA A 63 10.04 7.52 -2.21
CA ALA A 63 9.97 8.99 -2.19
C ALA A 63 8.79 9.48 -1.35
N TYR A 64 7.66 8.79 -1.44
CA TYR A 64 6.50 9.07 -0.61
C TYR A 64 6.76 8.74 0.87
N LEU A 65 7.33 7.56 1.14
CA LEU A 65 7.66 7.12 2.50
C LEU A 65 8.64 8.07 3.19
N SER A 66 9.73 8.45 2.52
CA SER A 66 10.72 9.37 3.07
C SER A 66 10.12 10.72 3.43
N SER A 67 9.24 11.24 2.56
CA SER A 67 8.56 12.53 2.79
C SER A 67 7.65 12.49 4.02
N ASN A 68 7.02 11.34 4.29
CA ASN A 68 6.21 11.14 5.48
C ASN A 68 7.05 11.01 6.76
N ILE A 69 8.23 10.40 6.68
CA ILE A 69 9.15 10.25 7.81
C ILE A 69 9.77 11.61 8.15
N LEU A 70 10.38 12.28 7.17
CA LEU A 70 11.11 13.53 7.38
C LEU A 70 10.21 14.68 7.80
N ARG A 71 8.96 14.75 7.31
CA ARG A 71 8.01 15.79 7.75
C ARG A 71 7.59 15.66 9.21
N ARG A 72 7.72 14.46 9.81
CA ARG A 72 7.37 14.22 11.23
C ARG A 72 8.44 14.64 12.20
N GLU A 73 9.69 14.80 11.77
CA GLU A 73 10.70 15.49 12.58
C GLU A 73 10.21 16.90 12.96
N ASN A 74 9.35 17.51 12.14
CA ASN A 74 8.83 18.85 12.34
C ASN A 74 7.37 18.92 12.86
N ASN A 75 6.59 17.83 12.84
CA ASN A 75 5.16 17.84 13.18
C ASN A 75 4.69 16.58 13.93
N ALA A 76 4.03 16.78 15.08
CA ALA A 76 3.66 15.76 16.07
C ALA A 76 2.40 14.91 15.74
N LEU A 77 2.08 14.64 14.46
CA LEU A 77 1.02 13.67 14.18
C LEU A 77 1.53 12.25 14.42
N ALA A 78 0.79 11.49 15.23
CA ALA A 78 1.25 10.21 15.77
C ALA A 78 1.00 9.00 14.86
N THR A 79 0.12 9.09 13.85
CA THR A 79 -0.39 7.86 13.21
C THR A 79 -0.73 8.05 11.73
N GLY A 80 -0.38 7.04 10.92
CA GLY A 80 -0.83 6.88 9.55
C GLY A 80 -0.24 7.82 8.51
N PHE A 81 -0.36 7.49 7.23
CA PHE A 81 0.18 8.33 6.15
C PHE A 81 -0.53 9.68 6.07
N ILE A 82 0.21 10.73 5.70
CA ILE A 82 -0.38 12.05 5.46
C ILE A 82 -0.39 12.30 3.95
N ASP A 83 -1.58 12.28 3.38
CA ASP A 83 -1.77 12.34 1.94
C ASP A 83 -1.27 13.64 1.31
N GLU A 84 -1.27 14.73 2.07
CA GLU A 84 -0.74 16.04 1.67
C GLU A 84 0.76 16.03 1.36
N SER A 85 1.50 15.00 1.78
CA SER A 85 2.93 14.86 1.39
C SER A 85 3.07 14.54 -0.10
N TRP A 86 2.01 14.02 -0.73
CA TRP A 86 1.97 13.75 -2.16
C TRP A 86 1.45 14.99 -2.91
N THR A 87 2.36 15.83 -3.36
CA THR A 87 1.99 17.05 -4.09
C THR A 87 1.47 16.75 -5.48
N PHE A 88 0.60 17.62 -6.02
CA PHE A 88 0.10 17.51 -7.39
C PHE A 88 1.24 17.45 -8.43
N THR A 89 2.32 18.21 -8.20
CA THR A 89 3.53 18.16 -9.03
C THR A 89 4.13 16.76 -9.05
N LEU A 90 4.32 16.14 -7.88
CA LEU A 90 4.91 14.81 -7.79
C LEU A 90 4.01 13.76 -8.45
N GLN A 91 2.70 13.83 -8.25
CA GLN A 91 1.71 13.02 -8.94
C GLN A 91 1.77 13.17 -10.47
N TRP A 92 1.93 14.41 -10.96
CA TRP A 92 2.03 14.69 -12.39
C TRP A 92 3.29 14.08 -13.03
N TYR A 93 4.43 14.11 -12.33
CA TYR A 93 5.69 13.56 -12.86
C TYR A 93 5.80 12.04 -12.71
N THR A 94 5.25 11.48 -11.65
CA THR A 94 5.24 10.03 -11.38
C THR A 94 4.15 9.30 -12.15
N LYS A 95 3.06 9.99 -12.48
CA LYS A 95 1.82 9.45 -13.09
C LYS A 95 1.08 8.45 -12.19
N TYR A 96 1.42 8.38 -10.91
CA TYR A 96 0.78 7.48 -9.95
C TYR A 96 -0.11 8.25 -8.97
N GLN A 97 -1.28 7.67 -8.75
CA GLN A 97 -2.19 8.09 -7.69
C GLN A 97 -1.67 7.61 -6.34
N ILE A 98 -2.00 8.35 -5.27
CA ILE A 98 -1.52 8.03 -3.92
C ILE A 98 -2.03 6.67 -3.44
N GLU A 99 -3.24 6.28 -3.84
CA GLU A 99 -3.86 4.99 -3.51
C GLU A 99 -3.03 3.81 -4.03
N HIS A 100 -2.39 3.97 -5.19
CA HIS A 100 -1.51 2.96 -5.79
C HIS A 100 -0.16 2.87 -5.07
N VAL A 101 0.37 4.02 -4.64
CA VAL A 101 1.72 4.11 -4.04
C VAL A 101 1.71 3.68 -2.58
N LYS A 102 0.63 3.97 -1.84
CA LYS A 102 0.44 3.64 -0.42
C LYS A 102 0.77 2.18 -0.06
N PRO A 103 0.18 1.14 -0.68
CA PRO A 103 0.47 -0.25 -0.31
C PRO A 103 1.94 -0.62 -0.55
N ILE A 104 2.53 -0.15 -1.65
CA ILE A 104 3.93 -0.38 -1.97
C ILE A 104 4.84 0.30 -0.93
N ALA A 105 4.51 1.52 -0.52
CA ALA A 105 5.24 2.24 0.52
C ALA A 105 5.16 1.53 1.89
N ARG A 106 4.04 0.86 2.21
CA ARG A 106 3.94 0.04 3.43
C ARG A 106 4.84 -1.18 3.39
N GLY A 107 4.84 -1.93 2.29
CA GLY A 107 5.72 -3.09 2.12
C GLY A 107 7.20 -2.71 2.30
N ILE A 108 7.60 -1.55 1.77
CA ILE A 108 8.96 -1.02 1.96
C ILE A 108 9.20 -0.59 3.42
N ALA A 109 8.19 -0.05 4.11
CA ALA A 109 8.29 0.29 5.52
C ALA A 109 8.50 -0.95 6.41
N VAL A 110 7.85 -2.08 6.09
CA VAL A 110 8.09 -3.39 6.75
C VAL A 110 9.56 -3.80 6.58
N ILE A 111 10.08 -3.72 5.36
CA ILE A 111 11.48 -4.03 5.05
C ILE A 111 12.43 -3.12 5.85
N ALA A 112 12.16 -1.82 5.86
CA ALA A 112 12.97 -0.84 6.58
C ALA A 112 13.01 -1.08 8.10
N ARG A 113 11.88 -1.48 8.70
CA ARG A 113 11.81 -1.88 10.11
C ARG A 113 12.65 -3.13 10.39
N ASN A 114 12.64 -4.10 9.48
CA ASN A 114 13.36 -5.36 9.65
C ASN A 114 14.85 -5.27 9.27
N ALA A 115 15.30 -4.18 8.62
CA ALA A 115 16.66 -3.97 8.17
C ALA A 115 17.78 -4.26 9.20
N PRO A 116 17.70 -3.87 10.49
CA PRO A 116 18.74 -4.21 11.47
C PRO A 116 18.78 -5.69 11.87
N ILE A 117 17.67 -6.42 11.69
CA ILE A 117 17.51 -7.83 12.07
C ILE A 117 17.79 -8.75 10.87
N ALA A 118 17.58 -8.26 9.64
CA ALA A 118 17.74 -8.99 8.40
C ALA A 118 19.11 -9.68 8.26
N ALA A 119 19.14 -10.79 7.53
CA ALA A 119 20.38 -11.55 7.31
C ALA A 119 21.44 -10.72 6.56
N LEU A 120 21.01 -9.89 5.61
CA LEU A 120 21.87 -9.04 4.79
C LEU A 120 21.86 -7.59 5.29
N LYS A 121 22.87 -7.24 6.10
CA LYS A 121 23.06 -5.89 6.68
C LYS A 121 23.99 -4.90 5.95
N PRO A 122 24.69 -5.23 4.83
CA PRO A 122 25.63 -4.27 4.21
C PRO A 122 25.02 -2.91 3.88
N VAL A 123 23.81 -2.88 3.31
CA VAL A 123 23.12 -1.62 2.98
C VAL A 123 22.75 -0.84 4.23
N TYR A 124 22.20 -1.50 5.26
CA TYR A 124 21.91 -0.86 6.54
C TYR A 124 23.15 -0.20 7.16
N ASN A 125 24.28 -0.89 7.14
CA ASN A 125 25.55 -0.38 7.67
C ASN A 125 26.13 0.75 6.82
N ASN A 126 26.05 0.67 5.48
CA ASN A 126 26.51 1.71 4.57
C ASN A 126 25.75 3.03 4.80
N TYR A 127 24.43 2.97 4.96
CA TYR A 127 23.58 4.14 5.18
C TYR A 127 23.53 4.60 6.65
N LYS A 128 24.27 3.94 7.54
CA LYS A 128 24.50 4.39 8.92
C LYS A 128 25.56 5.49 8.99
N SER A 129 26.49 5.51 8.03
CA SER A 129 27.57 6.50 7.98
C SER A 129 27.02 7.94 7.85
N PRO A 130 27.74 8.94 8.40
CA PRO A 130 27.33 10.35 8.29
C PRO A 130 27.40 10.87 6.85
N GLU A 131 28.23 10.25 5.99
CA GLU A 131 28.31 10.55 4.56
C GLU A 131 26.96 10.36 3.84
N ASN A 132 26.18 9.40 4.31
CA ASN A 132 24.83 9.10 3.83
C ASN A 132 23.74 9.70 4.74
N PHE A 133 24.06 10.78 5.47
CA PHE A 133 23.14 11.48 6.39
C PHE A 133 22.55 10.60 7.48
N SER A 134 23.18 9.46 7.80
CA SER A 134 22.70 8.49 8.79
C SER A 134 21.21 8.13 8.64
N VAL A 135 20.71 8.09 7.39
CA VAL A 135 19.28 7.85 7.10
C VAL A 135 18.79 6.52 7.65
N SER A 136 19.65 5.50 7.75
CA SER A 136 19.25 4.22 8.36
C SER A 136 18.87 4.41 9.83
N MET A 137 19.61 5.23 10.59
CA MET A 137 19.29 5.55 11.98
C MET A 137 18.00 6.36 12.10
N LEU A 138 17.78 7.34 11.21
CA LEU A 138 16.54 8.12 11.18
C LEU A 138 15.32 7.21 11.03
N THR A 139 15.40 6.21 10.16
CA THR A 139 14.29 5.26 9.98
C THR A 139 13.99 4.43 11.23
N GLN A 140 15.01 4.08 12.02
CA GLN A 140 14.81 3.36 13.28
C GLN A 140 14.23 4.27 14.38
N ASN A 141 14.59 5.55 14.41
CA ASN A 141 14.02 6.49 15.37
C ASN A 141 12.51 6.65 15.20
N HIS A 142 12.00 6.45 13.98
CA HIS A 142 10.57 6.50 13.65
C HIS A 142 9.90 5.11 13.62
N GLU A 143 10.43 4.12 14.35
CA GLU A 143 9.87 2.76 14.40
C GLU A 143 8.39 2.76 14.83
N THR A 144 7.99 3.57 15.80
CA THR A 144 6.60 3.66 16.28
C THR A 144 5.64 4.09 15.16
N PHE A 145 6.05 5.08 14.37
CA PHE A 145 5.32 5.53 13.20
C PHE A 145 5.22 4.41 12.16
N ILE A 146 6.35 3.78 11.83
CA ILE A 146 6.39 2.68 10.86
C ILE A 146 5.51 1.52 11.32
N GLY A 147 5.50 1.18 12.61
CA GLY A 147 4.60 0.19 13.21
C GLY A 147 3.13 0.50 12.96
N SER A 148 2.73 1.77 13.17
CA SER A 148 1.34 2.21 12.91
C SER A 148 0.92 2.07 11.44
N LEU A 149 1.86 2.19 10.49
CA LEU A 149 1.57 2.01 9.06
C LEU A 149 1.23 0.56 8.72
N ILE A 150 1.91 -0.38 9.40
CA ILE A 150 1.79 -1.82 9.20
C ILE A 150 0.48 -2.33 9.79
N GLU A 151 0.11 -1.89 11.00
CA GLU A 151 -1.12 -2.34 11.68
C GLU A 151 -2.40 -2.01 10.88
N MET A 152 -2.39 -0.91 10.12
CA MET A 152 -3.51 -0.56 9.24
C MET A 152 -3.67 -1.49 8.04
N GLU A 153 -2.62 -2.21 7.63
CA GLU A 153 -2.63 -3.14 6.49
C GLU A 153 -3.38 -4.42 6.82
N MET A 154 -3.15 -5.00 8.01
CA MET A 154 -3.90 -6.16 8.50
C MET A 154 -5.40 -5.91 8.60
N ASN A 155 -5.82 -4.65 8.77
CA ASN A 155 -7.23 -4.28 8.82
C ASN A 155 -7.82 -4.04 7.43
N HIS A 156 -7.02 -3.65 6.43
CA HIS A 156 -7.49 -3.50 5.06
C HIS A 156 -7.61 -4.85 4.35
N ASP A 157 -6.64 -5.74 4.53
CA ASP A 157 -6.65 -7.08 3.92
C ASP A 157 -7.73 -7.99 4.52
N ARG A 158 -7.92 -7.95 5.84
CA ARG A 158 -9.06 -8.64 6.49
C ARG A 158 -10.42 -8.11 6.03
N ARG A 159 -10.50 -6.83 5.64
CA ARG A 159 -11.75 -6.20 5.19
C ARG A 159 -12.01 -6.45 3.71
N SER A 160 -10.99 -6.47 2.86
CA SER A 160 -11.10 -6.88 1.45
C SER A 160 -11.42 -8.38 1.34
N GLU A 161 -10.74 -9.25 2.10
CA GLU A 161 -11.05 -10.68 2.16
C GLU A 161 -12.46 -10.94 2.68
N GLY A 162 -12.90 -10.23 3.73
CA GLY A 162 -14.26 -10.33 4.24
C GLY A 162 -15.32 -9.92 3.21
N VAL A 163 -15.07 -8.86 2.44
CA VAL A 163 -15.96 -8.40 1.36
C VAL A 163 -15.96 -9.39 0.19
N ILE A 164 -14.80 -9.93 -0.20
CA ILE A 164 -14.69 -10.95 -1.25
C ILE A 164 -15.38 -12.25 -0.85
N LEU A 165 -15.22 -12.69 0.41
CA LEU A 165 -15.89 -13.86 0.95
C LEU A 165 -17.41 -13.66 1.02
N ALA A 166 -17.86 -12.47 1.42
CA ALA A 166 -19.28 -12.12 1.43
C ALA A 166 -19.86 -12.08 0.00
N ALA A 167 -19.11 -11.54 -0.97
CA ALA A 167 -19.52 -11.53 -2.38
C ALA A 167 -19.61 -12.96 -2.96
N LYS A 168 -18.62 -13.82 -2.67
CA LYS A 168 -18.65 -15.24 -3.07
C LYS A 168 -19.83 -15.99 -2.43
N LYS A 169 -20.11 -15.78 -1.14
CA LYS A 169 -21.28 -16.36 -0.47
C LYS A 169 -22.61 -15.89 -1.07
N ALA A 170 -22.69 -14.61 -1.46
CA ALA A 170 -23.88 -14.08 -2.14
C ALA A 170 -24.05 -14.70 -3.54
N GLU A 171 -22.96 -14.93 -4.26
CA GLU A 171 -22.97 -15.57 -5.58
C GLU A 171 -23.34 -17.06 -5.49
N GLU A 172 -22.86 -17.78 -4.47
CA GLU A 172 -23.29 -19.15 -4.16
C GLU A 172 -24.78 -19.24 -3.82
N ALA A 173 -25.31 -18.27 -3.04
CA ALA A 173 -26.73 -18.22 -2.70
C ALA A 173 -27.65 -17.99 -3.91
N ILE A 174 -27.16 -17.27 -4.94
CA ILE A 174 -27.89 -17.04 -6.20
C ILE A 174 -27.88 -18.29 -7.09
N ASN A 175 -26.75 -19.01 -7.15
CA ASN A 175 -26.58 -20.16 -8.04
C ASN A 175 -27.14 -21.48 -7.45
N HIS A 176 -27.15 -21.65 -6.12
CA HIS A 176 -27.57 -22.88 -5.44
C HIS A 176 -28.51 -22.61 -4.23
N PRO A 177 -29.77 -22.20 -4.47
CA PRO A 177 -30.66 -21.73 -3.40
C PRO A 177 -31.10 -22.83 -2.42
N LYS A 178 -31.22 -24.09 -2.86
CA LYS A 178 -31.67 -25.21 -2.00
C LYS A 178 -30.57 -25.70 -1.05
N GLU A 179 -29.31 -25.62 -1.46
CA GLU A 179 -28.16 -26.04 -0.65
C GLU A 179 -27.75 -24.95 0.35
N PHE A 180 -27.91 -23.68 -0.02
CA PHE A 180 -27.67 -22.55 0.88
C PHE A 180 -28.67 -22.50 2.05
N LEU A 181 -29.94 -22.85 1.80
CA LEU A 181 -30.96 -22.95 2.86
C LEU A 181 -30.69 -24.12 3.83
N ASN A 182 -30.04 -25.19 3.38
CA ASN A 182 -29.65 -26.31 4.23
C ASN A 182 -28.32 -26.06 4.98
N SER A 183 -27.47 -25.14 4.52
CA SER A 183 -26.25 -24.73 5.24
C SER A 183 -26.49 -23.62 6.27
N LEU A 184 -27.58 -22.86 6.12
CA LEU A 184 -28.19 -22.05 7.17
C LEU A 184 -28.96 -22.95 8.16
N ASP A 185 -28.25 -23.86 8.82
CA ASP A 185 -28.84 -24.63 9.91
C ASP A 185 -29.14 -23.69 11.08
N LEU A 186 -30.39 -23.22 11.11
CA LEU A 186 -31.03 -22.45 12.17
C LEU A 186 -31.27 -23.35 13.38
N HIS A 187 -30.20 -23.86 13.99
CA HIS A 187 -30.29 -24.56 15.27
C HIS A 187 -29.04 -24.30 16.11
N LYS A 188 -28.92 -23.08 16.64
CA LYS A 188 -28.25 -22.84 17.93
C LYS A 188 -28.79 -21.57 18.59
N HIS A 189 -29.55 -21.82 19.65
CA HIS A 189 -29.99 -20.92 20.71
C HIS A 189 -30.94 -19.77 20.34
N VAL A 190 -32.22 -20.09 20.44
CA VAL A 190 -33.19 -19.20 21.09
C VAL A 190 -32.66 -18.88 22.50
N SER A 191 -32.17 -17.66 22.70
CA SER A 191 -32.32 -16.93 23.96
C SER A 191 -32.04 -15.44 23.74
N CYS A 192 -33.08 -14.64 23.94
CA CYS A 192 -33.05 -13.21 24.27
C CYS A 192 -32.25 -12.25 23.38
N CYS A 193 -32.89 -11.71 22.34
CA CYS A 193 -33.11 -10.25 22.24
C CYS A 193 -34.08 -9.94 21.09
N SER A 194 -35.23 -9.39 21.45
CA SER A 194 -36.23 -8.87 20.52
C SER A 194 -35.68 -7.64 19.79
N TYR A 195 -35.09 -7.82 18.61
CA TYR A 195 -34.91 -6.75 17.63
C TYR A 195 -35.82 -7.03 16.43
N LYS A 196 -36.91 -6.25 16.33
CA LYS A 196 -37.79 -6.23 15.16
C LYS A 196 -37.02 -5.73 13.96
N PHE A 197 -36.60 -6.64 13.08
CA PHE A 197 -36.13 -6.29 11.74
C PHE A 197 -37.36 -6.22 10.82
N THR A 198 -37.81 -5.01 10.50
CA THR A 198 -38.82 -4.80 9.46
C THR A 198 -38.20 -5.08 8.09
N ALA A 199 -38.65 -6.15 7.44
CA ALA A 199 -38.27 -6.52 6.09
C ALA A 199 -38.85 -5.51 5.09
N ASN A 200 -38.00 -4.59 4.58
CA ASN A 200 -38.33 -3.85 3.38
C ASN A 200 -37.82 -4.60 2.15
N THR A 201 -38.78 -4.95 1.31
CA THR A 201 -38.67 -5.75 0.09
C THR A 201 -37.77 -5.01 -0.92
N LEU A 202 -36.53 -5.47 -1.09
CA LEU A 202 -35.72 -5.06 -2.23
C LEU A 202 -36.25 -5.76 -3.48
N ARG A 203 -37.14 -5.07 -4.21
CA ARG A 203 -37.48 -5.43 -5.59
C ARG A 203 -36.24 -5.20 -6.46
N TYR A 204 -35.63 -6.30 -6.92
CA TYR A 204 -34.66 -6.26 -8.01
C TYR A 204 -35.34 -5.75 -9.29
N LYS A 205 -34.99 -4.54 -9.73
CA LYS A 205 -35.25 -4.07 -11.09
C LYS A 205 -33.94 -4.18 -11.87
N LYS A 206 -33.90 -5.17 -12.77
CA LYS A 206 -32.89 -5.31 -13.82
C LYS A 206 -32.96 -4.06 -14.70
N PHE A 207 -31.91 -3.23 -14.73
CA PHE A 207 -31.83 -2.10 -15.66
C PHE A 207 -30.43 -1.98 -16.25
N ASP A 208 -30.44 -1.95 -17.58
CA ASP A 208 -29.32 -1.88 -18.51
C ASP A 208 -28.43 -0.64 -18.36
N HIS A 209 -27.24 -0.78 -18.94
CA HIS A 209 -26.17 0.20 -19.14
C HIS A 209 -26.55 1.70 -19.14
N SER A 210 -25.65 2.47 -18.52
CA SER A 210 -25.34 3.90 -18.70
C SER A 210 -25.74 4.87 -17.58
N VAL A 211 -24.72 5.61 -17.12
CA VAL A 211 -24.71 6.84 -16.30
C VAL A 211 -24.90 6.67 -14.78
N PHE A 212 -23.76 6.73 -14.08
CA PHE A 212 -23.62 6.96 -12.64
C PHE A 212 -24.20 8.33 -12.24
N GLN A 213 -25.26 8.35 -11.43
CA GLN A 213 -25.57 9.44 -10.50
C GLN A 213 -26.34 8.88 -9.29
N LEU A 214 -25.63 8.66 -8.17
CA LEU A 214 -26.26 8.42 -6.87
C LEU A 214 -26.71 9.77 -6.29
N ARG A 215 -27.99 10.12 -6.42
CA ARG A 215 -28.64 11.13 -5.59
C ARG A 215 -29.22 10.43 -4.36
N LEU A 216 -28.62 10.69 -3.19
CA LEU A 216 -29.23 10.43 -1.89
C LEU A 216 -30.44 11.35 -1.73
N ILE A 217 -31.66 10.79 -1.74
CA ILE A 217 -32.85 11.48 -1.25
C ILE A 217 -33.05 11.04 0.19
N VAL A 218 -32.68 11.90 1.13
CA VAL A 218 -33.11 11.80 2.53
C VAL A 218 -34.52 12.37 2.58
N THR A 219 -35.50 11.53 2.89
CA THR A 219 -36.83 12.01 3.31
C THR A 219 -36.96 11.87 4.81
N SER A 220 -37.51 12.95 5.39
CA SER A 220 -37.81 13.26 6.80
C SER A 220 -38.37 12.13 7.64
#